data_AF-A0A2V5V5I2-F1
#
_entry.id   AF-A0A2V5V5I2-F1
#
_cell.length_a   1.000
_cell.length_b   1.000
_cell.length_c   1.000
_cell.angle_alpha   90.00
_cell.angle_beta   90.00
_cell.angle_gamma   90.00
#
_symmetry.space_group_name_H-M   'P 1'
#
loop_
_entity.id
_entity.type
_entity.pdbx_description
1 polymer ?
#
loop_
_entity_poly.entity_id
_entity_poly.type
_entity_poly.pdbx_seq_one_letter_code
_entity_poly.pdbx_strand_id
1 'polypeptide(L)'
;LLINHPRDCPICDQAGECRLQEFSVDYGDSKSRFLENKVKKPKNVVLGPRATLDDERCILCSRCIRFCHEIAHDDVLGFVDRGSYTVLTAHPGKRLEN
;
A
#
# COMPACT_ATOMS: atom_id res chain seq x y z
N LEU A 1 0.89 -5.27 -10.87
CA LEU A 1 0.31 -4.67 -9.64
C LEU A 1 -0.42 -5.71 -8.77
N LEU A 2 -1.29 -6.56 -9.34
CA LEU A 2 -2.15 -7.47 -8.58
C LEU A 2 -1.52 -8.81 -8.11
N ILE A 3 -0.26 -9.08 -8.49
CA ILE A 3 0.39 -10.37 -8.23
C ILE A 3 0.39 -10.73 -6.73
N ASN A 4 0.84 -9.81 -5.88
CA ASN A 4 0.86 -9.96 -4.42
C ASN A 4 -0.26 -9.20 -3.69
N HIS A 5 -1.07 -8.40 -4.40
CA HIS A 5 -2.20 -7.69 -3.79
C HIS A 5 -3.27 -8.67 -3.29
N PRO A 6 -3.84 -8.50 -2.09
CA PRO A 6 -4.79 -9.43 -1.51
C PRO A 6 -6.13 -9.39 -2.25
N ARG A 7 -6.92 -10.47 -2.11
CA ARG A 7 -8.30 -10.52 -2.65
C ARG A 7 -9.30 -10.01 -1.61
N ASP A 8 -8.99 -8.86 -1.02
CA ASP A 8 -9.72 -8.33 0.13
C ASP A 8 -10.71 -7.23 -0.28
N CYS A 9 -11.02 -7.09 -1.58
CA CYS A 9 -11.92 -6.04 -2.08
C CYS A 9 -13.27 -5.98 -1.32
N PRO A 10 -13.96 -7.09 -0.97
CA PRO A 10 -15.23 -7.01 -0.23
C PRO A 10 -15.13 -6.43 1.19
N ILE A 11 -13.94 -6.41 1.79
CA ILE A 11 -13.68 -5.90 3.15
C ILE A 11 -12.75 -4.68 3.13
N CYS A 12 -12.43 -4.17 1.94
CA CYS A 12 -11.58 -3.02 1.76
C CYS A 12 -12.43 -1.76 1.93
N ASP A 13 -11.94 -0.82 2.73
CA ASP A 13 -12.54 0.49 2.96
C ASP A 13 -12.61 1.34 1.68
N GLN A 14 -11.65 1.15 0.77
CA GLN A 14 -11.59 1.84 -0.53
C GLN A 14 -12.37 1.11 -1.65
N ALA A 15 -13.10 0.04 -1.36
CA ALA A 15 -13.82 -0.70 -2.39
C ALA A 15 -14.88 0.17 -3.07
N GLY A 16 -14.96 0.12 -4.41
CA GLY A 16 -15.89 0.94 -5.20
C GLY A 16 -15.33 2.30 -5.65
N GLU A 17 -14.34 2.84 -4.93
CA GLU A 17 -13.61 4.07 -5.30
C GLU A 17 -12.10 3.83 -5.51
N CYS A 18 -11.66 2.57 -5.41
CA CYS A 18 -10.27 2.18 -5.55
C CYS A 18 -9.80 2.32 -7.00
N ARG A 19 -8.87 3.25 -7.24
CA ARG A 19 -8.24 3.45 -8.56
C ARG A 19 -7.56 2.20 -9.13
N LEU A 20 -7.05 1.31 -8.28
CA LEU A 20 -6.45 0.06 -8.74
C LEU A 20 -7.53 -0.90 -9.28
N GLN A 21 -8.72 -0.89 -8.69
CA GLN A 21 -9.86 -1.66 -9.15
C GLN A 21 -10.34 -1.15 -10.50
N GLU A 22 -10.59 0.16 -10.62
CA GLU A 22 -10.97 0.82 -11.89
C GLU A 22 -9.98 0.47 -13.01
N PHE A 23 -8.69 0.69 -12.75
CA PHE A 23 -7.63 0.42 -13.74
C PHE A 23 -7.57 -1.06 -14.14
N SER A 24 -7.83 -1.98 -13.20
CA SER A 24 -7.86 -3.41 -13.50
C SER A 24 -9.08 -3.81 -14.35
N VAL A 25 -10.20 -3.14 -14.21
CA VAL A 25 -11.40 -3.39 -15.02
C VAL A 25 -11.21 -2.84 -16.42
N ASP A 26 -10.67 -1.62 -16.53
CA ASP A 26 -10.53 -0.92 -17.79
C ASP A 26 -9.41 -1.49 -18.68
N TYR A 27 -8.30 -1.91 -18.07
CA TYR A 27 -7.07 -2.27 -18.79
C TYR A 27 -6.45 -3.61 -18.36
N GLY A 28 -6.96 -4.24 -17.30
CA GLY A 28 -6.41 -5.48 -16.76
C GLY A 28 -6.93 -6.72 -17.47
N ASP A 29 -6.20 -7.82 -17.34
CA ASP A 29 -6.72 -9.14 -17.73
C ASP A 29 -7.71 -9.64 -16.66
N SER A 30 -8.80 -10.24 -17.13
CA SER A 30 -9.85 -10.82 -16.30
C SER A 30 -9.38 -11.99 -15.42
N LYS A 31 -8.27 -12.64 -15.77
CA LYS A 31 -7.76 -13.84 -15.07
C LYS A 31 -6.35 -13.64 -14.53
N SER A 32 -6.14 -14.05 -13.28
CA SER A 32 -4.80 -14.15 -12.70
C SER A 32 -4.12 -15.43 -13.16
N ARG A 33 -2.88 -15.31 -13.66
CA ARG A 33 -1.99 -16.46 -13.94
C ARG A 33 -1.11 -16.84 -12.74
N PHE A 34 -1.16 -16.07 -11.66
CA PHE A 34 -0.37 -16.34 -10.46
C PHE A 34 -1.04 -17.41 -9.61
N LEU A 35 -0.34 -18.54 -9.43
CA LEU A 35 -0.82 -19.73 -8.71
C LEU A 35 -0.17 -19.91 -7.33
N GLU A 36 0.98 -19.27 -7.11
CA GLU A 36 1.75 -19.38 -5.89
C GLU A 36 1.11 -18.63 -4.71
N ASN A 37 1.62 -18.90 -3.52
CA ASN A 37 1.25 -18.13 -2.34
C ASN A 37 1.73 -16.68 -2.50
N LYS A 38 0.81 -15.74 -2.28
CA LYS A 38 1.11 -14.30 -2.27
C LYS A 38 2.05 -13.99 -1.12
N VAL A 39 3.02 -13.11 -1.36
CA VAL A 39 3.90 -12.60 -0.31
C VAL A 39 3.04 -11.85 0.71
N LYS A 40 3.13 -12.28 1.97
CA LYS A 40 2.44 -11.67 3.10
C LYS A 40 3.23 -10.50 3.64
N LYS A 41 2.53 -9.45 4.01
CA LYS A 41 3.11 -8.21 4.55
C LYS A 41 2.41 -7.81 5.84
N PRO A 42 3.02 -6.95 6.67
CA PRO A 42 2.41 -6.48 7.90
C PRO A 42 1.04 -5.82 7.64
N LYS A 43 0.05 -6.24 8.42
CA LYS A 43 -1.29 -5.63 8.45
C LYS A 43 -1.42 -4.73 9.67
N ASN A 44 -2.30 -3.74 9.60
CA ASN A 44 -2.61 -2.85 10.72
C ASN A 44 -1.38 -2.13 11.30
N VAL A 45 -0.45 -1.72 10.44
CA VAL A 45 0.70 -0.93 10.83
C VAL A 45 0.23 0.48 11.19
N VAL A 46 0.33 0.84 12.46
CA VAL A 46 -0.04 2.19 12.92
C VAL A 46 1.06 3.16 12.47
N LEU A 47 0.76 3.98 11.46
CA LEU A 47 1.68 5.03 11.00
C LEU A 47 1.59 6.27 11.88
N GLY A 48 0.41 6.51 12.46
CA GLY A 48 0.13 7.64 13.34
C GLY A 48 -1.25 7.54 13.97
N PRO A 49 -1.68 8.53 14.77
CA PRO A 49 -2.97 8.49 15.49
C PRO A 49 -4.19 8.43 14.56
N ARG A 50 -4.06 8.88 13.30
CA ARG A 50 -5.16 8.97 12.33
C ARG A 50 -5.01 8.06 11.11
N ALA A 51 -3.88 7.36 11.00
CA ALA A 51 -3.55 6.57 9.82
C ALA A 51 -3.01 5.18 10.19
N THR A 52 -3.72 4.17 9.71
CA THR A 52 -3.33 2.76 9.80
C THR A 52 -3.12 2.21 8.40
N LEU A 53 -2.05 1.47 8.21
CA LEU A 53 -1.65 0.89 6.94
C LEU A 53 -1.84 -0.63 6.93
N ASP A 54 -2.54 -1.13 5.92
CA ASP A 54 -2.43 -2.53 5.50
C ASP A 54 -1.45 -2.60 4.33
N ASP A 55 -0.22 -3.07 4.60
CA ASP A 55 0.86 -3.04 3.62
C ASP A 55 0.70 -4.13 2.53
N GLU A 56 -0.18 -5.13 2.74
CA GLU A 56 -0.57 -6.06 1.67
C GLU A 56 -1.34 -5.35 0.56
N ARG A 57 -2.13 -4.32 0.91
CA ARG A 57 -2.92 -3.54 -0.05
C ARG A 57 -2.06 -2.50 -0.78
N CYS A 58 -0.94 -2.09 -0.18
CA CYS A 58 -0.04 -1.11 -0.77
C CYS A 58 0.65 -1.64 -2.04
N ILE A 59 0.56 -0.89 -3.14
CA ILE A 59 1.23 -1.22 -4.42
C ILE A 59 2.59 -0.54 -4.59
N LEU A 60 3.14 0.07 -3.52
CA LEU A 60 4.44 0.75 -3.51
C LEU A 60 4.55 1.90 -4.55
N CYS A 61 3.47 2.64 -4.79
CA CYS A 61 3.44 3.73 -5.78
C CYS A 61 4.14 5.02 -5.34
N SER A 62 4.76 5.03 -4.16
CA SER A 62 5.46 6.17 -3.50
C SER A 62 4.65 7.46 -3.34
N ARG A 63 3.33 7.47 -3.61
CA ARG A 63 2.51 8.69 -3.54
C ARG A 63 2.46 9.28 -2.13
N CYS A 64 2.29 8.44 -1.11
CA CYS A 64 2.27 8.88 0.28
C CYS A 64 3.60 9.50 0.72
N ILE A 65 4.73 8.88 0.35
CA ILE A 65 6.08 9.37 0.64
C ILE A 65 6.27 10.76 0.02
N ARG A 66 5.98 10.91 -1.28
CA ARG A 66 6.09 12.20 -1.97
C ARG A 66 5.18 13.25 -1.39
N PHE A 67 3.93 12.89 -1.05
CA PHE A 67 3.01 13.82 -0.41
C PHE A 67 3.55 14.33 0.92
N CYS A 68 4.07 13.43 1.77
CA CYS A 68 4.63 13.80 3.06
C CYS A 68 5.84 14.73 2.90
N HIS A 69 6.76 14.41 1.98
CA HIS A 69 7.96 15.20 1.74
C HIS A 69 7.69 16.55 1.04
N GLU A 70 6.91 16.55 -0.05
CA GLU A 70 6.75 17.71 -0.94
C GLU A 70 5.63 18.65 -0.52
N ILE A 71 4.53 18.12 0.04
CA ILE A 71 3.31 18.89 0.32
C ILE A 71 3.12 19.12 1.82
N ALA A 72 3.21 18.07 2.63
CA ALA A 72 3.09 18.19 4.08
C ALA A 72 4.36 18.73 4.74
N HIS A 73 5.48 18.78 4.00
CA HIS A 73 6.81 19.17 4.48
C HIS A 73 7.25 18.40 5.74
N ASP A 74 6.83 17.14 5.84
CA ASP A 74 7.10 16.25 6.96
C ASP A 74 7.61 14.91 6.43
N ASP A 75 8.94 14.82 6.24
CA ASP A 75 9.58 13.64 5.68
C ASP A 75 9.67 12.51 6.72
N VAL A 76 8.56 11.78 6.85
CA VAL A 76 8.36 10.72 7.86
C VAL A 76 8.24 9.33 7.28
N LEU A 77 7.87 9.17 6.01
CA LEU A 77 7.60 7.86 5.40
C LEU A 77 8.70 7.45 4.41
N GLY A 78 9.03 6.16 4.40
CA GLY A 78 9.99 5.59 3.47
C GLY A 78 9.75 4.12 3.18
N PHE A 79 10.42 3.62 2.14
CA PHE A 79 10.46 2.18 1.88
C PHE A 79 11.68 1.54 2.53
N VAL A 80 11.48 0.37 3.11
CA VAL A 80 12.54 -0.50 3.63
C VAL A 80 12.45 -1.88 2.98
N ASP A 81 13.47 -2.70 3.21
CA ASP A 81 13.68 -3.99 2.53
C ASP A 81 13.81 -3.86 1.01
N ARG A 82 13.85 -5.00 0.30
CA ARG A 82 14.07 -5.03 -1.16
C ARG A 82 13.20 -6.06 -1.87
N GLY A 83 12.91 -5.79 -3.14
CA GLY A 83 12.15 -6.68 -4.02
C GLY A 83 10.71 -6.87 -3.56
N SER A 84 10.20 -8.10 -3.63
CA SER A 84 8.81 -8.41 -3.24
C SER A 84 8.53 -8.21 -1.75
N TYR A 85 9.57 -8.10 -0.93
CA TYR A 85 9.49 -7.88 0.51
C TYR A 85 9.57 -6.41 0.91
N THR A 86 9.68 -5.48 -0.05
CA THR A 86 9.67 -4.05 0.27
C THR A 86 8.38 -3.64 0.97
N VAL A 87 8.51 -2.94 2.10
CA VAL A 87 7.39 -2.45 2.91
C VAL A 87 7.48 -0.94 3.11
N LEU A 88 6.33 -0.28 3.25
CA LEU A 88 6.25 1.12 3.66
C LEU A 88 6.33 1.21 5.18
N THR A 89 7.18 2.10 5.70
CA THR A 89 7.32 2.33 7.14
C THR A 89 7.57 3.81 7.44
N ALA A 90 7.41 4.18 8.70
CA ALA A 90 7.86 5.47 9.20
C ALA A 90 9.35 5.41 9.59
N HIS A 91 10.06 6.54 9.50
CA HIS A 91 11.42 6.66 10.01
C HIS A 91 11.49 6.34 11.51
N PRO A 92 12.58 5.69 11.98
CA PRO A 92 12.71 5.34 13.40
C PRO A 92 12.50 6.56 14.31
N GLY A 93 11.58 6.43 15.27
CA GLY A 93 11.23 7.49 16.22
C GLY A 93 10.31 8.58 15.68
N LYS A 94 9.88 8.50 14.41
CA LYS A 94 8.86 9.40 13.83
C LYS A 94 7.52 8.69 13.64
N ARG A 95 6.45 9.47 13.64
CA ARG A 95 5.08 9.04 13.34
C ARG A 95 4.40 10.09 12.47
N LEU A 96 3.40 9.68 11.73
CA LEU A 96 2.57 10.57 10.93
C LEU A 96 1.59 11.30 11.86
N GLU A 97 1.95 12.48 12.34
CA GLU A 97 1.12 13.26 13.28
C GLU A 97 -0.01 14.03 12.57
N ASN A 98 0.11 14.22 11.26
CA ASN A 98 -0.73 15.09 10.42
C ASN A 98 -1.92 14.41 9.75
#